data_AF-A0A0C9V7K6-F1
#
_entry.id   AF-A0A0C9V7K6-F1
#
_cell.length_a   1.000
_cell.length_b   1.000
_cell.length_c   1.000
_cell.angle_alpha   90.00
_cell.angle_beta   90.00
_cell.angle_gamma   90.00
#
_symmetry.space_group_name_H-M   'P 1'
#
loop_
_entity.id
_entity.type
_entity.pdbx_description
1 polymer ?
#
loop_
_entity_poly.entity_id
_entity_poly.type
_entity_poly.pdbx_seq_one_letter_code
_entity_poly.pdbx_strand_id
1 'polypeptide(L)' 'LQWNPAAGSGVPHAAMEEEEYRRWRISKGSIIFANSWGIFYSEEYDKESGIFRHERFLGENPEVDPTVSGAFGFGR' A
#
# COMPACT_ATOMS: atom_id res chain seq x y z
N LEU A 1 2.44 -11.31 2.96
CA LEU A 1 2.42 -10.52 1.71
C LEU A 1 3.07 -9.14 1.86
N GLN A 2 3.03 -8.50 3.04
CA GLN A 2 3.63 -7.17 3.25
C GLN A 2 5.15 -7.07 3.00
N TRP A 3 5.95 -8.02 3.51
CA TRP A 3 7.42 -7.98 3.33
C TRP A 3 7.88 -8.01 1.85
N ASN A 4 7.18 -8.77 1.02
CA ASN A 4 7.47 -8.86 -0.42
C ASN A 4 6.14 -9.03 -1.18
N PRO A 5 5.45 -7.91 -1.52
CA PRO A 5 4.17 -7.96 -2.19
C PRO A 5 4.35 -8.38 -3.65
N ALA A 6 3.54 -9.33 -4.11
CA ALA A 6 3.61 -9.82 -5.49
C ALA A 6 3.38 -8.71 -6.53
N ALA A 7 2.57 -7.71 -6.20
CA ALA A 7 2.34 -6.52 -7.01
C ALA A 7 2.72 -5.27 -6.22
N GLY A 8 4.02 -4.93 -6.19
CA GLY A 8 4.54 -3.79 -5.43
C GLY A 8 3.97 -2.42 -5.83
N SER A 9 3.54 -2.26 -7.09
CA SER A 9 2.86 -1.05 -7.59
C SER A 9 1.35 -1.23 -7.79
N GLY A 10 0.79 -2.37 -7.37
CA GLY A 10 -0.59 -2.75 -7.65
C GLY A 10 -0.90 -2.88 -9.15
N VAL A 11 -2.18 -2.80 -9.48
CA VAL A 11 -2.67 -2.69 -10.86
C VAL A 11 -2.86 -1.20 -11.19
N PRO A 12 -2.42 -0.72 -12.38
CA PRO A 12 -2.60 0.69 -12.73
C PRO A 12 -4.08 1.07 -12.79
N HIS A 13 -4.44 2.19 -12.16
CA HIS A 13 -5.76 2.81 -12.29
C HIS A 13 -5.68 4.05 -13.18
N ALA A 14 -6.83 4.50 -13.70
CA ALA A 14 -6.95 5.75 -14.44
C ALA A 14 -7.93 6.69 -13.74
N ALA A 15 -7.55 7.96 -13.59
CA ALA A 15 -8.44 8.98 -13.06
C ALA A 15 -9.64 9.18 -14.02
N MET A 16 -10.87 8.99 -13.54
CA MET A 16 -12.07 9.15 -14.38
C MET A 16 -12.47 10.61 -14.59
N GLU A 17 -12.06 11.48 -13.68
CA GLU A 17 -12.32 12.92 -13.67
C GLU A 17 -11.05 13.66 -13.21
N GLU A 18 -11.08 14.99 -13.29
CA GLU A 18 -10.03 15.81 -12.71
C GLU A 18 -10.20 15.91 -11.19
N GLU A 19 -9.11 15.76 -10.45
CA GLU A 19 -9.11 15.79 -9.00
C GLU A 19 -7.89 16.56 -8.46
N GLU A 20 -8.01 17.10 -7.25
CA GLU A 20 -6.88 17.64 -6.49
C GLU A 20 -6.50 16.69 -5.35
N TYR A 21 -5.28 16.18 -5.37
CA TYR A 21 -4.74 15.37 -4.29
C TYR A 21 -3.52 16.04 -3.66
N ARG A 22 -3.57 16.34 -2.35
CA ARG A 22 -2.49 17.00 -1.62
C ARG A 22 -1.94 18.26 -2.32
N ARG A 23 -2.84 19.10 -2.87
CA ARG A 23 -2.51 20.31 -3.67
C ARG A 23 -1.89 20.04 -5.05
N TRP A 24 -1.90 18.79 -5.51
CA TRP A 24 -1.53 18.43 -6.87
C TRP A 24 -2.77 18.21 -7.71
N ARG A 25 -2.80 18.80 -8.91
CA ARG A 25 -3.85 18.54 -9.90
C ARG A 25 -3.56 17.23 -10.63
N ILE A 26 -4.52 16.32 -10.59
CA ILE A 26 -4.53 15.06 -11.33
C ILE A 26 -5.57 15.21 -12.45
N SER A 27 -5.11 15.19 -13.69
CA SER A 27 -6.00 15.32 -14.84
C SER A 27 -6.78 14.03 -15.08
N LYS A 28 -7.99 14.17 -15.64
CA LYS A 28 -8.75 13.02 -16.17
C LYS A 28 -7.88 12.21 -17.15
N GLY A 29 -7.85 10.89 -16.96
CA GLY A 29 -7.07 9.95 -17.75
C GLY A 29 -5.64 9.70 -17.25
N SER A 30 -5.18 10.41 -16.21
CA SER A 30 -3.88 10.13 -15.60
C SER A 30 -3.80 8.69 -15.07
N ILE A 31 -2.71 7.99 -15.40
CA ILE A 31 -2.44 6.65 -14.87
C ILE A 31 -1.80 6.78 -13.49
N ILE A 32 -2.39 6.08 -12.52
CA ILE A 32 -1.99 6.10 -11.11
C ILE A 32 -1.51 4.71 -10.72
N PHE A 33 -0.29 4.65 -10.20
CA PHE A 33 0.27 3.46 -9.57
C PHE A 33 0.21 3.63 -8.06
N ALA A 34 -0.39 2.68 -7.35
CA ALA A 34 -0.37 2.67 -5.90
C ALA A 34 0.97 2.08 -5.44
N ASN A 35 1.79 2.85 -4.74
CA ASN A 35 3.08 2.37 -4.23
C ASN A 35 2.90 1.47 -2.99
N SER A 36 2.27 0.31 -3.18
CA SER A 36 2.00 -0.66 -2.11
C SER A 36 3.28 -1.11 -1.43
N TRP A 37 4.37 -1.31 -2.18
CA TRP A 37 5.68 -1.62 -1.62
C TRP A 37 6.14 -0.54 -0.64
N GLY A 38 6.12 0.73 -1.06
CA GLY A 38 6.52 1.85 -0.20
C GLY A 38 5.62 2.03 1.01
N ILE A 39 4.31 1.75 0.89
CA ILE A 39 3.37 1.77 2.01
C ILE A 39 3.74 0.70 3.04
N PHE A 40 3.95 -0.56 2.60
CA PHE A 40 4.30 -1.66 3.50
C PHE A 40 5.71 -1.53 4.09
N TYR A 41 6.60 -0.81 3.43
CA TYR A 41 7.94 -0.55 3.95
C TYR A 41 8.01 0.60 4.96
N SER A 42 6.93 1.38 5.12
CA SER A 42 6.92 2.49 6.05
C SER A 42 6.82 2.03 7.51
N GLU A 43 7.50 2.76 8.40
CA GLU A 43 7.53 2.47 9.85
C GLU A 43 6.15 2.55 10.53
N GLU A 44 5.17 3.18 9.87
CA GLU A 44 3.77 3.21 10.31
C GLU A 44 3.14 1.81 10.26
N TYR A 45 3.51 0.99 9.27
CA TYR A 45 2.92 -0.33 9.03
C TYR A 45 3.84 -1.47 9.45
N ASP A 46 5.15 -1.31 9.33
CA ASP A 46 6.14 -2.32 9.69
C ASP A 46 7.41 -1.64 10.24
N LYS A 47 7.70 -1.89 11.52
CA LYS A 47 8.85 -1.29 12.21
C LYS A 47 10.18 -1.92 11.80
N GLU A 48 10.15 -3.09 11.17
CA GLU A 48 11.30 -3.87 10.72
C GLU A 48 11.05 -4.39 9.29
N SER A 49 10.64 -3.48 8.40
CA SER A 49 10.19 -3.76 7.04
C SER A 49 11.19 -4.49 6.15
N GLY A 50 12.48 -4.46 6.51
CA GLY A 50 13.54 -5.21 5.84
C GLY A 50 13.61 -6.70 6.17
N ILE A 51 12.97 -7.16 7.24
CA ILE A 51 13.20 -8.48 7.82
C ILE A 51 11.97 -9.37 7.60
N PHE A 52 12.16 -10.56 7.04
CA PHE A 52 11.09 -11.54 6.99
C PHE A 52 10.87 -12.14 8.39
N ARG A 53 9.73 -11.85 9.02
CA ARG A 53 9.35 -12.32 10.34
C ARG A 53 7.84 -12.55 10.38
N HIS A 54 7.37 -13.76 10.69
CA HIS A 54 5.93 -14.05 10.68
C HIS A 54 5.26 -13.67 12.01
N GLU A 55 6.04 -13.74 13.09
CA GLU A 55 5.66 -13.47 14.47
C GLU A 55 5.13 -12.05 14.67
N ARG A 56 5.43 -11.12 13.75
CA ARG A 56 4.90 -9.74 13.75
C ARG A 56 3.37 -9.67 13.71
N PHE A 57 2.70 -10.71 13.22
CA PHE A 57 1.23 -10.79 13.17
C PHE A 57 0.64 -11.58 14.35
N LEU A 58 1.46 -11.97 15.34
CA LEU A 58 1.07 -12.77 16.49
C LEU A 58 1.27 -11.98 17.80
N GLY A 59 0.61 -12.39 18.87
CA GLY A 59 0.83 -11.85 20.23
C GLY A 59 -0.09 -10.68 20.61
N GLU A 60 0.28 -9.96 21.68
CA GLU A 60 -0.57 -8.93 22.31
C GLU A 60 -0.62 -7.60 21.52
N ASN A 61 0.42 -7.31 20.71
CA ASN A 61 0.50 -6.11 19.87
C ASN A 61 0.91 -6.50 18.45
N PRO A 62 0.03 -7.16 17.68
CA PRO A 62 0.32 -7.53 16.30
C PRO A 62 0.40 -6.29 15.42
N GLU A 63 1.24 -6.35 14.38
CA GLU A 63 1.25 -5.39 13.28
C GLU A 63 -0.04 -5.46 12.46
N VAL A 64 -0.26 -4.45 11.62
CA VAL A 64 -1.50 -4.31 10.84
C VAL A 64 -1.69 -5.51 9.92
N ASP A 65 -2.87 -6.12 9.96
CA ASP A 65 -3.22 -7.25 9.11
C ASP A 65 -3.04 -6.89 7.62
N PRO A 66 -2.25 -7.68 6.85
CA PRO A 66 -1.99 -7.43 5.43
C PRO A 66 -3.24 -7.41 4.54
N THR A 67 -4.33 -8.07 4.96
CA THR A 67 -5.61 -8.03 4.26
C THR A 67 -6.28 -6.66 4.35
N VAL A 68 -6.02 -5.93 5.44
CA VAL A 68 -6.55 -4.58 5.68
C VAL A 68 -5.57 -3.51 5.19
N SER A 69 -4.27 -3.81 5.15
CA SER A 69 -3.25 -2.85 4.69
C SER A 69 -3.26 -2.60 3.17
N GLY A 70 -4.03 -3.38 2.39
CA GLY A 70 -4.17 -3.21 0.95
C GLY A 70 -3.26 -4.10 0.10
N ALA A 71 -2.86 -5.27 0.62
CA ALA A 71 -2.07 -6.25 -0.14
C ALA A 71 -2.78 -6.74 -1.43
N PHE A 72 -4.09 -6.54 -1.54
CA PHE A 72 -4.92 -6.92 -2.68
C PHE A 72 -5.50 -5.71 -3.44
N GLY A 73 -4.94 -4.51 -3.23
CA GLY A 73 -5.46 -3.27 -3.78
C GLY A 73 -6.26 -2.47 -2.77
N PHE A 74 -6.78 -1.33 -3.23
CA PHE A 74 -7.42 -0.30 -2.41
C PHE A 74 -8.68 0.17 -3.11
N GLY A 75 -9.77 0.41 -2.36
CA GLY A 75 -10.95 1.11 -2.88
C GLY A 75 -11.56 0.49 -4.16
N ARG A 76 -12.19 1.34 -4.97
CA ARG A 76 -12.89 0.97 -6.21
C ARG A 76 -12.65 2.01 -7.31
#